data_AF-A0A8T5REV4-F1
#
_entry.id   AF-A0A8T5REV4-F1
#
_cell.length_a   1.000
_cell.length_b   1.000
_cell.length_c   1.000
_cell.angle_alpha   90.00
_cell.angle_beta   90.00
_cell.angle_gamma   90.00
#
_symmetry.space_group_name_H-M   'P 1'
#
loop_
_entity.id
_entity.type
_entity.pdbx_description
1 polymer ?
#
loop_
_entity_poly.entity_id
_entity_poly.type
_entity_poly.pdbx_seq_one_letter_code
_entity_poly.pdbx_strand_id
1 'polypeptide(L)' 'MVDLSVEEKFIIEKVKENGGDINYKELQALCQEKFEGVRLILKKLKEKQIVSYEGVIPGYSAEIKLKEVS' A
#
# COMPACT_ATOMS: atom_id res chain seq x y z
N MET A 1 -9.32 -16.39 -4.38
CA MET A 1 -8.67 -15.14 -4.83
C MET A 1 -9.17 -14.03 -3.93
N VAL A 2 -8.27 -13.25 -3.34
CA VAL A 2 -8.69 -12.03 -2.63
C VAL A 2 -9.24 -11.08 -3.68
N ASP A 3 -10.50 -10.67 -3.53
CA ASP A 3 -11.06 -9.67 -4.41
C ASP A 3 -10.43 -8.31 -4.06
N LEU A 4 -9.74 -7.73 -5.04
CA LEU A 4 -8.99 -6.49 -4.89
C LEU A 4 -9.62 -5.41 -5.75
N SER A 5 -9.89 -4.27 -5.12
CA SER A 5 -10.35 -3.08 -5.84
C SER A 5 -9.27 -2.56 -6.81
N VAL A 6 -9.68 -1.66 -7.71
CA VAL A 6 -8.74 -1.04 -8.65
C VAL A 6 -7.64 -0.28 -7.91
N GLU A 7 -7.99 0.42 -6.83
CA GLU A 7 -7.06 1.18 -6.01
C GLU A 7 -6.11 0.26 -5.21
N GLU A 8 -6.63 -0.86 -4.69
CA GLU A 8 -5.80 -1.86 -4.00
C GLU A 8 -4.76 -2.46 -4.95
N LYS A 9 -5.17 -2.84 -6.16
CA LYS A 9 -4.27 -3.34 -7.21
C LYS A 9 -3.22 -2.31 -7.59
N PHE A 10 -3.62 -1.05 -7.73
CA PHE A 10 -2.72 0.04 -8.07
C PHE A 10 -1.63 0.23 -7.00
N ILE A 11 -2.00 0.22 -5.72
CA ILE A 11 -1.01 0.32 -4.63
C ILE A 11 -0.03 -0.85 -4.68
N ILE A 12 -0.52 -2.08 -4.81
CA ILE A 12 0.31 -3.28 -4.88
C ILE A 12 1.31 -3.19 -6.04
N GLU A 13 0.84 -2.75 -7.22
CA GLU A 13 1.68 -2.54 -8.40
C GLU A 13 2.81 -1.54 -8.12
N LYS A 14 2.49 -0.36 -7.55
CA LYS A 14 3.50 0.66 -7.26
C LYS A 14 4.52 0.21 -6.22
N VAL A 15 4.09 -0.50 -5.17
CA VAL A 15 5.04 -1.07 -4.19
C VAL A 15 5.94 -2.12 -4.85
N LYS A 16 5.39 -2.94 -5.76
CA LYS A 16 6.16 -3.96 -6.50
C LYS A 16 7.18 -3.36 -7.46
N GLU A 17 6.79 -2.31 -8.19
CA GLU A 17 7.68 -1.56 -9.08
C GLU A 17 8.86 -0.90 -8.35
N ASN A 18 8.68 -0.59 -7.06
CA ASN A 18 9.73 -0.03 -6.21
C ASN A 18 10.56 -1.12 -5.48
N GLY A 19 10.53 -2.37 -5.95
CA GLY A 19 11.34 -3.45 -5.39
C GLY A 19 10.71 -4.19 -4.21
N GLY A 20 9.43 -3.92 -3.92
CA GLY A 20 8.69 -4.58 -2.84
C GLY A 20 8.56 -3.72 -1.59
N ASP A 21 9.18 -2.53 -1.56
CA ASP A 21 9.01 -1.54 -0.49
C ASP A 21 9.01 -0.11 -1.03
N ILE A 22 8.30 0.79 -0.35
CA ILE A 22 8.24 2.21 -0.71
C ILE A 22 7.88 3.05 0.52
N ASN A 23 8.39 4.28 0.60
CA ASN A 23 7.97 5.21 1.63
C ASN A 23 6.52 5.66 1.42
N TYR A 24 5.74 5.77 2.50
CA TYR A 24 4.36 6.23 2.46
C TYR A 24 4.20 7.59 1.76
N LYS A 25 5.11 8.54 1.97
CA LYS A 25 5.06 9.86 1.31
C LYS A 25 5.16 9.74 -0.21
N GLU A 26 6.05 8.89 -0.70
CA GLU A 26 6.24 8.64 -2.14
C GLU A 26 5.04 7.92 -2.71
N LEU A 27 4.56 6.86 -2.05
CA LEU A 27 3.35 6.15 -2.45
C LEU A 27 2.12 7.07 -2.48
N GLN A 28 1.97 7.94 -1.47
CA GLN A 28 0.89 8.92 -1.44
C GLN A 28 0.98 9.87 -2.65
N ALA A 29 2.19 10.33 -3.00
CA ALA A 29 2.39 11.20 -4.15
C ALA A 29 2.05 10.51 -5.48
N LEU A 30 2.30 9.21 -5.61
CA LEU A 30 1.93 8.41 -6.79
C LEU A 30 0.42 8.15 -6.87
N CYS A 31 -0.25 8.00 -5.73
CA CYS A 31 -1.68 7.70 -5.68
C CYS A 31 -2.57 8.94 -5.80
N GLN A 32 -2.12 10.12 -5.36
CA GLN A 32 -2.95 11.33 -5.32
C GLN A 32 -3.45 11.79 -6.72
N GLU A 33 -2.77 11.39 -7.79
CA GLU A 33 -3.20 11.65 -9.18
C GLU A 33 -4.30 10.70 -9.66
N LYS A 34 -4.58 9.63 -8.91
CA LYS A 34 -5.53 8.56 -9.28
C LYS A 34 -6.72 8.47 -8.34
N PHE A 35 -6.50 8.60 -7.03
CA PHE A 35 -7.55 8.48 -6.01
C PHE A 35 -7.11 9.06 -4.66
N GLU A 36 -8.09 9.34 -3.81
CA GLU A 36 -7.88 9.76 -2.43
C GLU A 36 -7.94 8.59 -1.44
N GLY A 37 -7.56 8.84 -0.18
CA GLY A 37 -7.78 7.86 0.89
C GLY A 37 -6.76 6.72 0.97
N VAL A 38 -5.53 6.92 0.48
CA VAL A 38 -4.42 5.94 0.48
C VAL A 38 -4.26 5.22 1.83
N ARG A 39 -4.37 5.95 2.95
CA ARG A 39 -4.27 5.38 4.32
C ARG A 39 -5.33 4.31 4.59
N LEU A 40 -6.56 4.54 4.17
CA LEU A 40 -7.66 3.61 4.38
C LEU A 40 -7.46 2.34 3.54
N ILE A 41 -6.97 2.50 2.30
CA ILE A 41 -6.67 1.38 1.41
C ILE A 41 -5.51 0.56 1.96
N LEU A 42 -4.44 1.21 2.43
CA LEU A 42 -3.31 0.55 3.10
C LEU A 42 -3.75 -0.19 4.37
N LYS A 43 -4.72 0.32 5.13
CA LYS A 43 -5.31 -0.39 6.27
C LYS A 43 -5.97 -1.69 5.81
N LYS A 44 -6.83 -1.64 4.79
CA LYS A 44 -7.49 -2.83 4.22
C LYS A 44 -6.47 -3.84 3.69
N LEU A 45 -5.44 -3.39 2.96
CA LEU A 45 -4.38 -4.25 2.43
C LEU A 45 -3.57 -4.92 3.55
N LYS A 46 -3.33 -4.22 4.67
CA LYS A 46 -2.66 -4.78 5.85
C LYS A 46 -3.53 -5.83 6.55
N GLU A 47 -4.83 -5.57 6.68
CA GLU A 47 -5.81 -6.54 7.21
C GLU A 47 -5.90 -7.79 6.33
N LYS A 48 -5.81 -7.62 5.01
CA LYS A 48 -5.69 -8.70 4.01
C LYS A 48 -4.32 -9.41 4.02
N GLN A 49 -3.39 -8.98 4.87
CA GLN A 49 -2.01 -9.49 4.97
C GLN A 49 -1.18 -9.38 3.67
N ILE A 50 -1.50 -8.41 2.81
CA ILE A 50 -0.78 -8.18 1.53
C ILE A 50 0.38 -7.22 1.71
N VAL A 51 0.23 -6.23 2.60
CA VAL A 51 1.29 -5.27 2.92
C VAL A 51 1.57 -5.23 4.42
N SER A 52 2.72 -4.68 4.78
CA SER A 52 3.10 -4.40 6.15
C SER A 52 3.69 -2.99 6.28
N TYR A 53 3.47 -2.40 7.46
CA TYR A 53 4.03 -1.12 7.90
C TYR A 53 3.82 -1.01 9.42
N GLU A 54 4.54 -0.09 10.06
CA GLU A 54 4.44 0.14 11.49
C GLU A 54 3.13 0.84 11.89
N GLY A 55 2.53 0.43 13.02
CA GLY A 55 1.29 1.02 13.55
C GLY A 55 0.01 0.58 12.84
N VAL A 56 -1.14 1.14 13.23
CA VAL A 56 -2.45 0.82 12.63
C VAL A 56 -2.67 1.55 11.30
N ILE A 57 -2.12 2.76 11.20
CA ILE A 57 -2.15 3.64 10.03
C ILE A 57 -0.70 4.06 9.76
N PRO A 58 -0.26 4.12 8.49
CA PRO A 58 1.10 4.55 8.19
C PRO A 58 1.33 6.00 8.65
N GLY A 59 2.39 6.18 9.44
CA GLY A 59 2.96 7.49 9.72
C GLY A 59 3.57 8.12 8.47
N TYR A 60 3.95 9.40 8.57
CA TYR A 60 4.53 10.14 7.43
C TYR A 60 5.81 9.50 6.88
N SER A 61 6.62 8.90 7.75
CA SER A 61 7.88 8.22 7.42
C SER A 61 7.74 6.69 7.34
N ALA A 62 6.53 6.15 7.31
CA ALA A 62 6.33 4.71 7.31
C ALA A 62 6.83 4.08 6.00
N GLU A 63 7.51 2.94 6.11
CA GLU A 63 7.81 2.07 4.97
C GLU A 63 6.66 1.09 4.76
N ILE A 64 6.14 1.03 3.53
CA ILE A 64 5.13 0.08 3.10
C ILE A 64 5.83 -1.06 2.37
N LYS A 65 5.71 -2.29 2.87
CA LYS A 65 6.36 -3.48 2.30
C LYS A 65 5.34 -4.49 1.83
N LEU A 66 5.50 -5.01 0.62
CA LEU A 66 4.73 -6.16 0.15
C LEU A 66 5.12 -7.39 0.97
N LYS A 67 4.11 -8.15 1.39
CA LYS A 67 4.31 -9.49 1.93
C LYS A 67 4.34 -10.46 0.77
N GLU A 68 5.30 -11.39 0.78
CA GLU A 68 5.28 -12.51 -0.16
C GLU A 68 3.96 -13.26 0.03
N VAL A 69 3.13 -13.27 -1.01
CA VAL A 69 1.93 -14.10 -1.04
C VAL A 69 2.44 -15.50 -1.38
N SER A 70 2.60 -16.34 -0.35
CA SER A 70 2.91 -17.76 -0.49
C SER A 70 1.80 -18.53 -1.20
#